data_AF-A0A7J2TYD7-F1
#
_entry.id   AF-A0A7J2TYD7-F1
#
_cell.length_a   1.000
_cell.length_b   1.000
_cell.length_c   1.000
_cell.angle_alpha   90.00
_cell.angle_beta   90.00
_cell.angle_gamma   90.00
#
_symmetry.space_group_name_H-M   'P 1'
#
loop_
_entity.id
_entity.type
_entity.pdbx_description
1 polymer ?
#
loop_
_entity_poly.entity_id
_entity_poly.type
_entity_poly.pdbx_seq_one_letter_code
_entity_poly.pdbx_strand_id
1 'polypeptide(L)'
;FERIRKEKIYVWNASFDIPFLISRCLKHGIKAKIFTQLKIVDLLKFSREVLRLSSNRLDDVSRFLGIEKNIKTTGRDMQKFYEEFLSGNIGMKEEIINHCRDDLISLSKVYERVKDLVESWEKKQKNCLF
;
A
#
# COMPACT_ATOMS: atom_id res chain seq x y z
N PHE A 1 1.80 -1.54 -21.08
CA PHE A 1 1.45 -0.32 -20.31
C PHE A 1 -0.01 0.09 -20.40
N GLU A 2 -0.69 -0.11 -21.53
CA GLU A 2 -2.10 0.29 -21.69
C GLU A 2 -3.07 -0.36 -20.70
N ARG A 3 -2.83 -1.64 -20.37
CA ARG A 3 -3.61 -2.39 -19.38
C ARG A 3 -3.60 -1.73 -18.00
N ILE A 4 -2.42 -1.38 -17.48
CA ILE A 4 -2.22 -0.74 -16.16
C ILE A 4 -2.93 0.63 -16.08
N ARG A 5 -3.05 1.35 -17.21
CA ARG A 5 -3.71 2.67 -17.25
C ARG A 5 -5.24 2.58 -17.15
N LYS A 6 -5.82 1.42 -17.49
CA LYS A 6 -7.28 1.21 -17.48
C LYS A 6 -7.77 0.63 -16.16
N GLU A 7 -6.96 -0.22 -15.53
CA GLU A 7 -7.26 -0.89 -14.25
C GLU A 7 -7.13 0.05 -13.05
N LYS A 8 -7.90 -0.25 -11.99
CA LYS A 8 -7.73 0.40 -10.69
C LYS A 8 -6.56 -0.25 -9.96
N ILE A 9 -5.73 0.56 -9.31
CA ILE A 9 -4.62 0.11 -8.48
C ILE A 9 -4.97 0.45 -7.03
N TYR A 10 -5.10 -0.57 -6.21
CA TYR A 10 -5.32 -0.42 -4.77
C TYR A 10 -3.98 -0.37 -4.06
N VAL A 11 -3.81 0.61 -3.18
CA VAL A 11 -2.59 0.80 -2.38
C VAL A 11 -2.96 1.13 -0.94
N TRP A 12 -2.03 0.90 -0.02
CA TRP A 12 -2.13 1.39 1.35
C TRP A 12 -1.12 2.53 1.54
N ASN A 13 -1.60 3.79 1.59
CA ASN A 13 -0.79 5.00 1.75
C ASN A 13 -0.14 5.53 0.46
N ALA A 14 -0.97 5.88 -0.54
CA ALA A 14 -0.53 6.49 -1.79
C ALA A 14 0.29 7.78 -1.59
N SER A 15 0.02 8.50 -0.49
CA SER A 15 0.70 9.75 -0.14
C SER A 15 2.19 9.57 0.17
N PHE A 16 2.64 8.34 0.41
CA PHE A 16 4.05 8.01 0.60
C PHE A 16 4.64 7.34 -0.65
N ASP A 17 4.06 6.22 -1.10
CA ASP A 17 4.65 5.37 -2.15
C ASP A 17 4.85 6.12 -3.46
N ILE A 18 3.81 6.86 -3.90
CA ILE A 18 3.83 7.52 -5.20
C ILE A 18 4.82 8.68 -5.24
N PRO A 19 4.82 9.64 -4.28
CA PRO A 19 5.84 10.68 -4.24
C PRO A 19 7.27 10.13 -4.09
N PHE A 20 7.46 9.06 -3.30
CA PHE A 20 8.77 8.42 -3.15
C PHE A 20 9.29 7.88 -4.49
N LEU A 21 8.47 7.12 -5.22
CA LEU A 21 8.82 6.57 -6.52
C LEU A 21 9.07 7.66 -7.56
N ILE A 22 8.22 8.70 -7.62
CA ILE A 22 8.41 9.85 -8.51
C ILE A 22 9.78 10.48 -8.25
N SER A 23 10.12 10.74 -6.98
CA SER A 23 11.39 11.38 -6.60
C SER A 23 12.60 10.54 -7.02
N ARG A 24 12.53 9.21 -6.87
CA ARG A 24 13.60 8.29 -7.33
C ARG A 24 13.71 8.27 -8.84
N CYS A 25 12.58 8.24 -9.57
CA CYS A 25 12.60 8.33 -11.02
C CYS A 25 13.28 9.62 -11.50
N LEU A 26 12.90 10.77 -10.94
CA LEU A 26 13.50 12.06 -11.30
C LEU A 26 15.00 12.09 -11.01
N LYS A 27 15.43 11.62 -9.84
CA LYS A 27 16.85 11.52 -9.46
C LYS A 27 17.68 10.73 -10.48
N HIS A 28 17.10 9.70 -11.09
CA HIS A 28 17.78 8.78 -12.01
C HIS A 28 17.44 9.04 -13.49
N GLY A 29 16.81 10.17 -13.84
CA GLY A 29 16.49 10.51 -15.23
C GLY A 29 15.39 9.65 -15.87
N ILE A 30 14.59 8.95 -15.06
CA ILE A 30 13.50 8.09 -15.51
C ILE A 30 12.20 8.91 -15.63
N LYS A 31 11.46 8.74 -16.73
CA LYS A 31 10.18 9.42 -16.95
C LYS A 31 9.12 8.99 -15.92
N ALA A 32 8.70 9.91 -15.06
CA ALA A 32 7.72 9.65 -14.00
C ALA A 32 6.25 9.94 -14.38
N LYS A 33 5.96 10.36 -15.63
CA LYS A 33 4.61 10.74 -16.09
C LYS A 33 3.56 9.62 -15.92
N ILE A 34 3.99 8.36 -15.85
CA ILE A 34 3.08 7.23 -15.62
C ILE A 34 2.30 7.37 -14.32
N PHE A 35 2.92 7.88 -13.25
CA PHE A 35 2.29 7.99 -11.92
C PHE A 35 1.11 8.95 -11.89
N THR A 36 1.07 9.96 -12.76
CA THR A 36 -0.04 10.91 -12.85
C THR A 36 -1.24 10.36 -13.64
N GLN A 37 -1.11 9.16 -14.20
CA GLN A 37 -2.11 8.53 -15.08
C GLN A 37 -2.72 7.28 -14.48
N LEU A 38 -2.25 6.87 -13.29
CA LEU A 38 -2.74 5.69 -12.59
C LEU A 38 -4.08 6.00 -11.92
N LYS A 39 -5.02 5.06 -12.00
CA LYS A 39 -6.28 5.12 -11.25
C LYS A 39 -6.05 4.52 -9.87
N ILE A 40 -5.56 5.33 -8.94
CA ILE A 40 -5.20 4.87 -7.60
C ILE A 40 -6.40 4.97 -6.65
N VAL A 41 -6.64 3.90 -5.90
CA VAL A 41 -7.55 3.89 -4.75
C VAL A 41 -6.72 3.68 -3.49
N ASP A 42 -6.66 4.71 -2.65
CA ASP A 42 -5.91 4.68 -1.40
C ASP A 42 -6.80 4.15 -0.25
N LEU A 43 -6.55 2.91 0.15
CA LEU A 43 -7.32 2.25 1.22
C LEU A 43 -7.00 2.82 2.60
N LEU A 44 -5.86 3.48 2.80
CA LEU A 44 -5.58 4.20 4.04
C LEU A 44 -6.48 5.43 4.17
N LYS A 45 -6.70 6.16 3.07
CA LYS A 45 -7.62 7.31 3.05
C LYS A 45 -9.04 6.85 3.38
N PHE A 46 -9.51 5.79 2.72
CA PHE A 46 -10.79 5.15 3.04
C PHE A 46 -10.88 4.77 4.53
N SER A 47 -9.88 4.07 5.06
CA SER A 47 -9.87 3.63 6.46
C SER A 47 -10.01 4.79 7.45
N ARG A 48 -9.29 5.89 7.23
CA ARG A 48 -9.36 7.09 8.08
C ARG A 48 -10.72 7.80 8.00
N GLU A 49 -11.30 7.91 6.81
CA GLU A 49 -12.55 8.64 6.61
C GLU A 49 -13.79 7.83 7.03
N VAL A 50 -13.75 6.50 6.86
CA VAL A 50 -14.92 5.63 7.00
C VAL A 50 -14.87 4.79 8.28
N LEU A 51 -13.74 4.16 8.59
CA LEU A 51 -13.67 3.15 9.66
C LEU A 51 -13.41 3.74 11.06
N ARG A 52 -12.81 4.94 11.14
CA ARG A 52 -12.55 5.66 12.41
C ARG A 52 -11.84 4.82 13.49
N LEU A 53 -10.84 4.03 13.09
CA LEU A 53 -10.06 3.18 13.98
C LEU A 53 -9.01 3.99 14.77
N SER A 54 -8.62 3.49 15.95
CA SER A 54 -7.59 4.09 16.80
C SER A 54 -6.19 4.08 16.15
N SER A 55 -5.93 3.10 15.28
CA SER A 55 -4.76 3.04 14.41
C SER A 55 -5.19 2.64 13.00
N ASN A 56 -4.53 3.22 11.99
CA ASN A 56 -4.76 2.92 10.58
C ASN A 56 -3.50 2.32 9.91
N ARG A 57 -2.59 1.73 10.70
CA ARG A 57 -1.53 0.89 10.14
C ARG A 57 -2.17 -0.36 9.55
N LEU A 58 -1.67 -0.84 8.40
CA LEU A 58 -2.26 -2.01 7.73
C LEU A 58 -2.40 -3.18 8.70
N ASP A 59 -1.36 -3.47 9.49
CA ASP A 59 -1.36 -4.52 10.53
C ASP A 59 -2.51 -4.38 11.52
N ASP A 60 -2.77 -3.16 12.00
CA ASP A 60 -3.78 -2.91 13.02
C ASP A 60 -5.19 -3.00 12.41
N VAL A 61 -5.37 -2.52 11.18
CA VAL A 61 -6.65 -2.68 10.46
C VAL A 61 -6.91 -4.13 10.11
N SER A 62 -5.91 -4.87 9.64
CA SER A 62 -6.00 -6.31 9.38
C SER A 62 -6.40 -7.06 10.65
N ARG A 63 -5.73 -6.80 11.78
CA ARG A 63 -6.07 -7.40 13.07
C ARG A 63 -7.50 -7.08 13.50
N PHE A 64 -7.91 -5.81 13.39
CA PHE A 64 -9.28 -5.37 13.71
C PHE A 64 -10.33 -6.12 12.88
N LEU A 65 -10.04 -6.37 11.60
CA LEU A 65 -10.93 -7.10 10.69
C LEU A 65 -10.85 -8.64 10.83
N GLY A 66 -10.07 -9.16 11.79
CA GLY A 66 -9.87 -10.60 11.99
C GLY A 66 -9.02 -11.27 10.91
N ILE A 67 -8.16 -10.51 10.23
CA ILE A 67 -7.23 -11.03 9.23
C ILE A 67 -5.90 -11.37 9.91
N GLU A 68 -5.58 -12.65 9.94
CA GLU A 68 -4.28 -13.14 10.43
C GLU A 68 -3.17 -12.77 9.45
N LYS A 69 -2.11 -12.14 9.98
CA LYS A 69 -0.84 -11.94 9.28
C LYS A 69 0.13 -13.03 9.69
N ASN A 70 0.86 -13.56 8.71
CA ASN A 70 1.79 -14.67 8.95
C ASN A 70 3.08 -14.19 9.62
N ILE A 71 3.47 -12.94 9.39
CA ILE A 71 4.80 -12.43 9.75
C ILE A 71 4.68 -11.36 10.85
N LYS A 72 5.43 -11.53 11.94
CA LYS A 72 5.47 -10.58 13.09
C LYS A 72 6.41 -9.38 12.87
N THR A 73 7.20 -9.40 11.79
CA THR A 73 8.09 -8.32 11.39
C THR A 73 7.30 -7.03 11.15
N THR A 74 7.67 -5.98 11.87
CA THR A 74 7.03 -4.67 11.69
C THR A 74 7.76 -3.85 10.63
N GLY A 75 7.09 -2.86 10.05
CA GLY A 75 7.76 -1.92 9.13
C GLY A 75 8.97 -1.16 9.72
N ARG A 76 9.16 -1.15 11.05
CA ARG A 76 10.37 -0.61 11.69
C ARG A 76 11.57 -1.55 11.60
N ASP A 77 11.31 -2.84 11.52
CA ASP A 77 12.35 -3.87 11.37
C ASP A 77 12.86 -3.92 9.93
N MET A 78 12.03 -3.50 8.96
CA MET A 78 12.41 -3.46 7.55
C MET A 78 13.64 -2.59 7.28
N GLN A 79 13.78 -1.45 7.96
CA GLN A 79 14.98 -0.62 7.79
C GLN A 79 16.25 -1.40 8.18
N LYS A 80 16.23 -2.08 9.33
CA LYS A 80 17.34 -2.92 9.79
C LYS A 80 17.62 -4.08 8.83
N PHE A 81 16.57 -4.71 8.31
CA PHE A 81 16.74 -5.82 7.36
C PHE A 81 17.41 -5.36 6.07
N TYR A 82 17.06 -4.16 5.56
CA TYR A 82 17.75 -3.58 4.42
C TYR A 82 19.21 -3.25 4.73
N GLU A 83 19.51 -2.69 5.92
CA GLU A 83 20.88 -2.40 6.36
C GLU A 83 21.72 -3.69 6.43
N GLU A 84 21.20 -4.74 7.06
CA GLU A 84 21.85 -6.05 7.15
C GLU A 84 22.04 -6.72 5.79
N PHE A 85 21.04 -6.64 4.91
CA PHE A 85 21.17 -7.15 3.55
C PHE A 85 22.30 -6.45 2.79
N LEU A 86 22.37 -5.12 2.91
CA LEU A 86 23.43 -4.31 2.28
C LEU A 86 24.81 -4.58 2.90
N SER A 87 24.89 -4.99 4.17
CA SER A 87 26.13 -5.40 4.82
C SER A 87 26.57 -6.83 4.48
N GLY A 88 25.83 -7.53 3.60
CA GLY A 88 26.18 -8.86 3.09
C GLY A 88 25.37 -10.02 3.68
N ASN A 89 24.42 -9.76 4.60
CA ASN A 89 23.52 -10.80 5.10
C ASN A 89 22.42 -11.12 4.06
N ILE A 90 22.74 -12.01 3.12
CA ILE A 90 21.82 -12.37 2.02
C ILE A 90 20.49 -12.98 2.50
N GLY A 91 20.44 -13.55 3.72
CA GLY A 91 19.22 -14.12 4.30
C GLY A 91 18.12 -13.08 4.51
N MET A 92 18.50 -11.83 4.80
CA MET A 92 17.55 -10.72 4.99
C MET A 92 16.78 -10.36 3.73
N LYS A 93 17.30 -10.71 2.55
CA LYS A 93 16.57 -10.51 1.29
C LYS A 93 15.25 -11.28 1.28
N GLU A 94 15.25 -12.53 1.75
CA GLU A 94 14.05 -13.36 1.73
C GLU A 94 13.03 -12.85 2.76
N GLU A 95 13.49 -12.41 3.93
CA GLU A 95 12.64 -11.77 4.95
C GLU A 95 11.96 -10.50 4.42
N ILE A 96 12.71 -9.63 3.73
CA ILE A 96 12.18 -8.43 3.08
C ILE A 96 11.09 -8.80 2.06
N ILE A 97 11.38 -9.77 1.19
CA ILE A 97 10.44 -10.21 0.15
C ILE A 97 9.17 -10.80 0.79
N ASN A 98 9.31 -11.63 1.81
CA ASN A 98 8.19 -12.27 2.50
C ASN A 98 7.32 -11.26 3.22
N HIS A 99 7.91 -10.26 3.87
CA HIS A 99 7.16 -9.14 4.47
C HIS A 99 6.33 -8.40 3.41
N CYS A 100 6.94 -8.01 2.28
CA CYS A 100 6.22 -7.35 1.19
C CYS A 100 5.09 -8.22 0.62
N ARG A 101 5.28 -9.54 0.52
CA ARG A 101 4.23 -10.48 0.09
C ARG A 101 3.08 -10.54 1.09
N ASP A 102 3.38 -10.63 2.38
CA ASP A 102 2.37 -10.68 3.46
C ASP A 102 1.56 -9.37 3.53
N ASP A 103 2.20 -8.23 3.30
CA ASP A 103 1.53 -6.93 3.17
C ASP A 103 0.56 -6.89 1.99
N LEU A 104 0.95 -7.39 0.81
CA LEU A 104 0.06 -7.45 -0.36
C LEU A 104 -1.12 -8.40 -0.15
N ILE A 105 -0.89 -9.55 0.51
CA ILE A 105 -1.96 -10.48 0.88
C ILE A 105 -2.92 -9.83 1.86
N SER A 106 -2.39 -9.14 2.87
CA SER A 106 -3.18 -8.43 3.88
C SER A 106 -4.01 -7.32 3.25
N LEU A 107 -3.40 -6.52 2.37
CA LEU A 107 -4.07 -5.47 1.60
C LEU A 107 -5.25 -6.02 0.80
N SER A 108 -5.03 -7.13 0.09
CA SER A 108 -6.05 -7.81 -0.71
C SER A 108 -7.21 -8.30 0.17
N LYS A 109 -6.91 -8.99 1.27
CA LYS A 109 -7.93 -9.47 2.22
C LYS A 109 -8.71 -8.32 2.87
N VAL A 110 -8.04 -7.22 3.22
CA VAL A 110 -8.71 -6.02 3.74
C VAL A 110 -9.67 -5.47 2.71
N TYR A 111 -9.21 -5.28 1.46
CA TYR A 111 -10.08 -4.80 0.38
C TYR A 111 -11.31 -5.69 0.19
N GLU A 112 -11.15 -7.01 0.08
CA GLU A 112 -12.27 -7.94 -0.08
C GLU A 112 -13.28 -7.82 1.07
N ARG A 113 -12.81 -7.60 2.31
CA ARG A 113 -13.69 -7.46 3.48
C ARG A 113 -14.52 -6.16 3.46
N VAL A 114 -14.01 -5.10 2.85
CA VAL A 114 -14.63 -3.76 2.84
C VAL A 114 -15.06 -3.29 1.45
N LYS A 115 -15.05 -4.18 0.45
CA LYS A 115 -15.20 -3.84 -0.97
C LYS A 115 -16.43 -2.99 -1.25
N ASP A 116 -17.59 -3.41 -0.75
CA ASP A 116 -18.85 -2.70 -0.98
C ASP A 116 -18.83 -1.25 -0.43
N LEU A 117 -18.17 -1.06 0.73
CA LEU A 117 -18.00 0.26 1.33
C LEU A 117 -17.00 1.11 0.54
N VAL A 118 -15.90 0.52 0.06
CA VAL A 118 -14.90 1.21 -0.78
C VAL A 118 -15.56 1.69 -2.08
N GLU A 119 -16.33 0.83 -2.75
CA GLU A 119 -17.01 1.18 -3.99
C GLU A 119 -18.04 2.32 -3.80
N SER A 120 -18.78 2.29 -2.69
CA SER A 120 -19.71 3.37 -2.32
C SER A 120 -18.97 4.68 -2.00
N TRP A 121 -17.89 4.60 -1.23
CA TRP A 121 -17.05 5.74 -0.88
C TRP A 121 -16.44 6.40 -2.13
N GLU A 122 -15.89 5.61 -3.06
CA GLU A 122 -15.34 6.12 -4.33
C GLU A 122 -16.40 6.86 -5.17
N LYS A 123 -17.64 6.35 -5.24
CA LYS A 123 -18.74 7.02 -5.94
C LYS A 123 -19.06 8.36 -5.29
N LYS A 124 -19.11 8.42 -3.95
CA LYS A 124 -19.33 9.66 -3.21
C LYS A 124 -18.23 10.69 -3.47
N GLN A 125 -16.96 10.29 -3.45
CA GLN A 125 -15.83 11.18 -3.73
C GLN A 125 -15.91 11.84 -5.12
N LYS A 126 -16.41 11.11 -6.12
CA LYS A 126 -16.64 11.66 -7.47
C LYS A 126 -17.81 12.63 -7.54
N ASN A 127 -18.86 12.39 -6.77
CA ASN A 127 -20.07 13.22 -6.78
C ASN A 127 -19.93 14.50 -5.93
N CYS A 128 -19.02 14.52 -4.95
CA CYS A 128 -18.74 15.70 -4.13
C CYS A 128 -17.70 16.66 -4.75
N LEU A 129 -17.22 16.38 -5.97
CA LEU A 129 -16.26 17.21 -6.70
C LEU A 129 -16.92 18.14 -7.76
N PHE A 130 -18.19 18.51 -7.54
CA PHE A 130 -18.89 19.57 -8.29
C PHE A 130 -19.46 20.61 -7.33
#